data_AF-A0A3R8SG47-F1
#
_entry.id   AF-A0A3R8SG47-F1
#
_cell.length_a   1.000
_cell.length_b   1.000
_cell.length_c   1.000
_cell.angle_alpha   90.00
_cell.angle_beta   90.00
_cell.angle_gamma   90.00
#
_symmetry.space_group_name_H-M   'P 1'
#
loop_
_entity.id
_entity.type
_entity.pdbx_description
1 polymer ?
#
loop_
_entity_poly.entity_id
_entity_poly.type
_entity_poly.pdbx_seq_one_letter_code
_entity_poly.pdbx_strand_id
1 'polypeptide(L)'
;MSASGHAGAPREADVARARELLGEERRSIDNIDAALVHLLAERFSHTQRVGLLKAEHGLPPADPAREQQQIERLRSLADAAGLDPTFAEAFMRFIVTEVIRHHERIRHEGAAGA
;
A
#
# COMPACT_ATOMS: atom_id res chain seq x y z
N MET A 1 28.76 -42.71 -18.99
CA MET A 1 28.21 -41.68 -19.90
C MET A 1 27.84 -40.44 -19.10
N SER A 2 28.84 -39.65 -18.68
CA SER A 2 28.62 -38.43 -17.88
C SER A 2 28.93 -37.22 -18.74
N ALA A 3 27.90 -36.54 -19.24
CA ALA A 3 28.03 -35.17 -19.72
C ALA A 3 27.62 -34.25 -18.57
N SER A 4 28.62 -33.87 -17.77
CA SER A 4 28.52 -32.87 -16.71
C SER A 4 28.16 -31.51 -17.30
N GLY A 5 27.12 -30.89 -16.77
CA GLY A 5 26.74 -29.53 -17.09
C GLY A 5 27.80 -28.53 -16.60
N HIS A 6 28.27 -27.68 -17.51
CA HIS A 6 28.99 -26.48 -17.14
C HIS A 6 28.14 -25.29 -17.58
N ALA A 7 27.26 -24.83 -16.70
CA ALA A 7 26.74 -23.47 -16.80
C ALA A 7 27.93 -22.54 -16.50
N GLY A 8 28.64 -22.13 -17.56
CA GLY A 8 29.79 -21.24 -17.44
C GLY A 8 29.38 -19.93 -16.78
N ALA A 9 30.23 -19.41 -15.89
CA ALA A 9 30.02 -18.14 -15.21
C ALA A 9 29.64 -17.04 -16.24
N PRO A 10 28.66 -16.16 -15.92
CA PRO A 10 28.27 -15.09 -16.83
C PRO A 10 29.50 -14.26 -17.18
N ARG A 11 29.67 -13.92 -18.45
CA ARG A 11 30.81 -13.11 -18.90
C ARG A 11 30.74 -11.78 -18.16
N GLU A 12 31.89 -11.22 -17.78
CA GLU A 12 31.94 -9.96 -17.00
C GLU A 12 31.13 -8.82 -17.66
N ALA A 13 31.10 -8.79 -19.00
CA ALA A 13 30.27 -7.88 -19.77
C ALA A 13 28.76 -8.08 -19.54
N ASP A 14 28.29 -9.34 -19.42
CA ASP A 14 26.88 -9.67 -19.16
C ASP A 14 26.49 -9.18 -17.74
N VAL A 15 27.39 -9.33 -16.76
CA VAL A 15 27.18 -8.83 -15.39
C VAL A 15 27.17 -7.30 -15.34
N ALA A 16 28.09 -6.65 -16.06
CA ALA A 16 28.14 -5.19 -16.14
C ALA A 16 26.86 -4.62 -16.75
N ARG A 17 26.36 -5.21 -17.85
CA ARG A 17 25.09 -4.82 -18.46
C ARG A 17 23.90 -5.05 -17.53
N ALA A 18 23.85 -6.18 -16.82
CA ALA A 18 22.79 -6.45 -15.84
C ALA A 18 22.77 -5.42 -14.70
N ARG A 19 23.93 -4.95 -14.23
CA ARG A 19 24.01 -3.91 -13.20
C ARG A 19 23.46 -2.57 -13.66
N GLU A 20 23.70 -2.20 -14.92
CA GLU A 20 23.15 -0.98 -15.51
C GLU A 20 21.63 -1.03 -15.58
N LEU A 21 21.07 -2.12 -16.12
CA LEU A 21 19.62 -2.34 -16.20
C LEU A 21 18.96 -2.37 -14.81
N LEU A 22 19.59 -3.03 -13.83
CA LEU A 22 19.12 -3.00 -12.45
C LEU A 22 19.09 -1.57 -11.88
N GLY A 23 20.05 -0.74 -12.26
CA GLY A 23 20.07 0.67 -11.87
C GLY A 23 18.91 1.46 -12.48
N GLU A 24 18.54 1.18 -13.73
CA GLU A 24 17.39 1.79 -14.40
C GLU A 24 16.07 1.38 -13.74
N GLU A 25 15.87 0.09 -13.51
CA GLU A 25 14.66 -0.43 -12.84
C GLU A 25 14.49 0.14 -11.43
N ARG A 26 15.58 0.25 -10.66
CA ARG A 26 15.55 0.83 -9.32
C ARG A 26 15.14 2.30 -9.33
N ARG A 27 15.62 3.10 -10.29
CA ARG A 27 15.17 4.49 -10.42
C ARG A 27 13.68 4.58 -10.74
N SER A 28 13.16 3.67 -11.55
CA SER A 28 11.72 3.60 -11.82
C SER A 28 10.93 3.23 -10.56
N ILE A 29 11.42 2.28 -9.77
CA ILE A 29 10.83 1.90 -8.47
C ILE A 29 10.82 3.10 -7.52
N ASP A 30 11.95 3.80 -7.36
CA ASP A 30 12.06 4.96 -6.46
C ASP A 30 11.04 6.06 -6.83
N ASN A 31 10.81 6.28 -8.13
CA ASN A 31 9.81 7.24 -8.61
C ASN A 31 8.37 6.80 -8.29
N ILE A 32 8.07 5.50 -8.43
CA ILE A 32 6.76 4.94 -8.08
C ILE A 32 6.55 5.06 -6.57
N ASP A 33 7.56 4.75 -5.76
CA ASP A 33 7.50 4.83 -4.30
C ASP A 33 7.22 6.26 -3.83
N ALA A 34 7.87 7.26 -4.45
CA ALA A 34 7.58 8.67 -4.17
C ALA A 34 6.11 9.02 -4.48
N ALA A 35 5.58 8.56 -5.62
CA ALA A 35 4.17 8.76 -5.96
C ALA A 35 3.23 8.06 -4.98
N LEU A 36 3.54 6.82 -4.57
CA LEU A 36 2.77 6.07 -3.58
C LEU A 36 2.70 6.81 -2.25
N VAL A 37 3.81 7.36 -1.77
CA VAL A 37 3.84 8.16 -0.52
C VAL A 37 2.95 9.39 -0.63
N HIS A 38 3.00 10.13 -1.74
CA HIS A 38 2.14 11.29 -1.95
C HIS A 38 0.65 10.93 -1.99
N LEU A 39 0.29 9.86 -2.72
CA LEU A 39 -1.09 9.37 -2.79
C LEU A 39 -1.61 8.89 -1.42
N LEU A 40 -0.75 8.22 -0.64
CA LEU A 40 -1.08 7.83 0.72
C LEU A 40 -1.30 9.06 1.60
N ALA A 41 -0.42 10.06 1.55
CA ALA A 41 -0.58 11.29 2.32
C ALA A 41 -1.91 12.00 2.03
N GLU A 42 -2.27 12.10 0.74
CA GLU A 42 -3.57 12.64 0.31
C GLU A 42 -4.73 11.79 0.84
N ARG A 43 -4.66 10.46 0.68
CA ARG A 43 -5.68 9.54 1.21
C ARG A 43 -5.86 9.71 2.72
N PHE A 44 -4.76 9.81 3.48
CA PHE A 44 -4.81 9.99 4.92
C PHE A 44 -5.43 11.34 5.31
N SER A 45 -5.16 12.42 4.57
CA SER A 45 -5.81 13.72 4.76
C SER A 45 -7.34 13.61 4.65
N HIS A 46 -7.85 12.89 3.64
CA HIS A 46 -9.28 12.62 3.51
C HIS A 46 -9.83 11.80 4.67
N THR A 47 -9.11 10.76 5.11
CA THR A 47 -9.57 9.95 6.24
C THR A 47 -9.60 10.73 7.55
N GLN A 48 -8.70 11.68 7.77
CA GLN A 48 -8.75 12.55 8.95
C GLN A 48 -10.02 13.42 8.95
N ARG A 49 -10.38 14.00 7.80
CA ARG A 49 -11.63 14.76 7.64
C ARG A 49 -12.86 13.90 7.91
N VAL A 50 -12.87 12.65 7.41
CA VAL A 50 -13.93 11.68 7.73
C VAL A 50 -13.99 11.40 9.23
N GLY A 51 -12.83 11.27 9.90
CA GLY A 51 -12.76 11.04 11.34
C GLY A 51 -13.33 12.20 12.15
N LEU A 52 -12.99 13.44 11.77
CA LEU A 52 -13.55 14.67 12.38
C LEU A 52 -15.07 14.73 12.19
N LEU A 53 -15.56 14.49 10.97
CA LEU A 53 -17.00 14.48 10.67
C LEU A 53 -17.74 13.40 11.47
N LYS A 54 -17.15 12.21 11.59
CA LYS A 54 -17.71 11.13 12.42
C LYS A 54 -17.79 11.54 13.89
N ALA A 55 -16.71 12.13 14.42
CA ALA A 55 -16.66 12.57 15.81
C ALA A 55 -17.70 13.68 16.10
N GLU A 56 -17.81 14.68 15.22
CA GLU A 56 -18.77 15.79 15.34
C GLU A 56 -20.23 15.29 15.41
N HIS A 57 -20.56 14.22 14.68
CA HIS A 57 -21.92 13.67 14.60
C HIS A 57 -22.13 12.40 15.45
N GLY A 58 -21.20 12.04 16.33
CA GLY A 58 -21.31 10.86 17.20
C GLY A 58 -21.36 9.53 16.44
N LEU A 59 -20.85 9.47 15.21
CA LEU A 59 -20.78 8.25 14.40
C LEU A 59 -19.61 7.37 14.86
N PRO A 60 -19.74 6.03 14.74
CA PRO A 60 -18.67 5.12 15.12
C PRO A 60 -17.44 5.26 14.20
N PRO A 61 -16.21 5.15 14.76
CA PRO A 61 -14.97 5.21 13.98
C PRO A 61 -14.87 4.06 12.96
N ALA A 62 -15.27 2.85 13.35
CA ALA A 62 -15.35 1.69 12.47
C ALA A 62 -16.69 1.63 11.70
N ASP A 63 -16.66 1.11 10.48
CA ASP A 63 -17.84 0.84 9.66
C ASP A 63 -17.62 -0.47 8.88
N PRO A 64 -18.00 -1.62 9.48
CA PRO A 64 -17.70 -2.94 8.92
C PRO A 64 -18.27 -3.14 7.51
N ALA A 65 -19.45 -2.58 7.23
CA ALA A 65 -20.08 -2.69 5.92
C ALA A 65 -19.26 -1.92 4.87
N ARG A 66 -18.84 -0.69 5.19
CA ARG A 66 -17.99 0.10 4.32
C ARG A 66 -16.60 -0.52 4.12
N GLU A 67 -16.03 -1.12 5.15
CA GLU A 67 -14.73 -1.81 5.10
C GLU A 67 -14.78 -3.02 4.16
N GLN A 68 -15.83 -3.85 4.28
CA GLN A 68 -16.03 -5.01 3.41
C GLN A 68 -16.14 -4.59 1.93
N GLN A 69 -16.91 -3.55 1.62
CA GLN A 69 -17.04 -3.02 0.26
C GLN A 69 -15.71 -2.49 -0.30
N GLN A 70 -14.85 -1.89 0.54
CA GLN A 70 -13.53 -1.44 0.10
C GLN A 70 -12.63 -2.62 -0.26
N ILE A 71 -12.66 -3.69 0.55
CA ILE A 71 -11.88 -4.91 0.30
C ILE A 71 -12.30 -5.55 -1.01
N GLU A 72 -13.60 -5.76 -1.24
CA GLU A 72 -14.12 -6.37 -2.47
C GLU A 72 -13.73 -5.57 -3.72
N ARG A 73 -13.95 -4.24 -3.68
CA ARG A 73 -13.57 -3.37 -4.80
C ARG A 73 -12.07 -3.42 -5.06
N LEU A 74 -11.24 -3.43 -4.02
CA LEU A 74 -9.80 -3.44 -4.19
C LEU A 74 -9.29 -4.78 -4.73
N ARG A 75 -9.85 -5.91 -4.28
CA ARG A 75 -9.54 -7.22 -4.85
C ARG A 75 -9.80 -7.26 -6.36
N SER A 76 -10.91 -6.68 -6.81
CA SER A 76 -11.22 -6.56 -8.24
C SER A 76 -10.25 -5.65 -8.99
N LEU A 77 -9.85 -4.52 -8.39
CA LEU A 77 -8.85 -3.63 -9.00
C LEU A 77 -7.46 -4.28 -9.09
N ALA A 78 -7.08 -5.05 -8.07
CA ALA A 78 -5.82 -5.77 -8.03
C ALA A 78 -5.76 -6.83 -9.14
N ASP A 79 -6.81 -7.65 -9.26
CA ASP A 79 -6.93 -8.66 -10.31
C ASP A 79 -6.83 -8.04 -11.71
N ALA A 80 -7.56 -6.94 -11.96
CA ALA A 80 -7.51 -6.21 -13.22
C ALA A 80 -6.13 -5.59 -13.53
N ALA A 81 -5.35 -5.27 -12.49
CA ALA A 81 -4.00 -4.71 -12.62
C ALA A 81 -2.89 -5.78 -12.64
N GLY A 82 -3.23 -7.07 -12.54
CA GLY A 82 -2.25 -8.17 -12.43
C GLY A 82 -1.52 -8.22 -11.08
N LEU A 83 -2.07 -7.60 -10.04
CA LEU A 83 -1.57 -7.66 -8.68
C LEU A 83 -2.32 -8.76 -7.92
N ASP A 84 -1.61 -9.56 -7.10
CA ASP A 84 -2.24 -10.57 -6.25
C ASP A 84 -3.33 -9.94 -5.36
N PRO A 85 -4.60 -10.36 -5.50
CA PRO A 85 -5.70 -9.83 -4.68
C PRO A 85 -5.51 -10.07 -3.18
N THR A 86 -4.78 -11.12 -2.80
CA THR A 86 -4.47 -11.44 -1.39
C THR A 86 -3.51 -10.43 -0.80
N PHE A 87 -2.44 -10.12 -1.52
CA PHE A 87 -1.52 -9.04 -1.15
C PHE A 87 -2.25 -7.68 -1.06
N ALA A 88 -3.08 -7.35 -2.05
CA ALA A 88 -3.81 -6.09 -2.08
C ALA A 88 -4.76 -5.96 -0.88
N GLU A 89 -5.48 -7.03 -0.54
CA GLU A 89 -6.32 -7.09 0.65
C GLU A 89 -5.50 -6.89 1.94
N ALA A 90 -4.38 -7.59 2.11
CA ALA A 90 -3.52 -7.44 3.29
C ALA A 90 -3.01 -6.00 3.44
N PHE A 91 -2.57 -5.38 2.35
CA PHE A 91 -2.16 -3.98 2.33
C PHE A 91 -3.31 -3.04 2.74
N MET A 92 -4.52 -3.25 2.22
CA MET A 92 -5.66 -2.41 2.61
C MET A 92 -6.10 -2.61 4.06
N ARG A 93 -6.04 -3.83 4.59
CA ARG A 93 -6.32 -4.10 6.01
C ARG A 93 -5.34 -3.34 6.90
N PHE A 94 -4.06 -3.30 6.53
CA PHE A 94 -3.06 -2.48 7.23
C PHE A 94 -3.44 -1.00 7.21
N ILE A 95 -3.74 -0.44 6.04
CA ILE A 95 -4.12 0.98 5.91
C ILE A 95 -5.39 1.33 6.69
N VAL A 96 -6.43 0.49 6.63
CA VAL A 96 -7.69 0.70 7.38
C VAL A 96 -7.45 0.66 8.89
N THR A 97 -6.60 -0.25 9.37
CA THR A 97 -6.24 -0.34 10.79
C THR A 97 -5.63 0.97 11.29
N GLU A 98 -4.69 1.56 10.54
CA GLU A 98 -4.10 2.86 10.92
C GLU A 98 -5.10 4.01 10.88
N VAL A 99 -6.05 3.99 9.93
CA VAL A 99 -7.12 5.00 9.85
C VAL A 99 -8.04 4.93 11.07
N ILE A 100 -8.45 3.73 11.49
CA ILE A 100 -9.32 3.56 12.66
C ILE A 100 -8.63 4.06 13.92
N ARG A 101 -7.35 3.74 14.13
CA ARG A 101 -6.56 4.27 15.25
C ARG A 101 -6.53 5.80 15.26
N HIS A 102 -6.37 6.43 14.09
CA HIS A 102 -6.43 7.89 13.99
C HIS A 102 -7.81 8.45 14.34
N HIS A 103 -8.91 7.79 13.93
CA HIS A 103 -10.27 8.22 14.29
C HIS A 103 -10.52 8.12 15.79
N GLU A 104 -10.07 7.03 16.42
CA GLU A 104 -10.15 6.87 17.87
C GLU A 104 -9.42 8.01 18.58
N ARG A 105 -8.19 8.34 18.16
CA ARG A 105 -7.41 9.46 18.72
C ARG A 105 -8.14 10.80 18.56
N ILE A 106 -8.67 11.10 17.37
CA ILE A 106 -9.44 12.33 17.10
C ILE A 106 -10.65 12.44 18.05
N ARG A 107 -11.37 11.33 18.26
CA ARG A 107 -12.51 11.29 19.18
C ARG A 107 -12.09 11.54 20.62
N HIS A 108 -10.96 10.97 21.06
CA HIS A 108 -10.42 11.18 22.40
C HIS A 108 -9.93 12.62 22.64
N GLU A 109 -9.26 13.23 21.66
CA GLU A 109 -8.77 14.61 21.75
C GLU A 109 -9.92 15.64 21.64
N GLY A 110 -10.89 15.40 20.77
CA GLY A 110 -12.09 16.24 20.65
C GLY A 110 -12.95 16.22 21.92
N ALA A 111 -12.92 15.13 22.69
CA ALA A 111 -13.61 15.03 23.98
C ALA A 111 -12.84 15.66 25.16
N ALA A 112 -11.53 15.89 25.03
CA ALA A 112 -10.71 16.53 26.07
C ALA A 112 -10.62 18.07 25.91
N GLY A 113 -11.08 18.60 24.78
CA GLY A 113 -11.10 20.03 24.48
C GLY A 113 -12.49 20.70 24.59
N ALA A 114 -13.51 19.98 25.06
CA ALA A 114 -14.87 20.46 25.31
C ALA A 114 -15.20 20.37 26.81
#